data_AF-A0A7X3BXZ4-F1
#
_entry.id   AF-A0A7X3BXZ4-F1
#
_cell.length_a   1.000
_cell.length_b   1.000
_cell.length_c   1.000
_cell.angle_alpha   90.00
_cell.angle_beta   90.00
_cell.angle_gamma   90.00
#
_symmetry.space_group_name_H-M   'P 1'
#
loop_
_entity.id
_entity.type
_entity.pdbx_description
1 polymer ?
#
loop_
_entity_poly.entity_id
_entity_poly.type
_entity_poly.pdbx_seq_one_letter_code
_entity_poly.pdbx_strand_id
1 'polypeptide(L)'
;MKGHATFVKSMTTEMYQEQQNHSLAYNQRLASQNRIVDPFLAEGYEVNYQVSDDPDAVYGYLSIPSLEIMEPVYLGADYHHLGMGLAHVDGTPLPLDGTGIRSVIAGH
;
A
#
# COMPACT_ATOMS: atom_id res chain seq x y z
N MET A 1 7.23 -2.92 -16.46
CA MET A 1 8.51 -3.65 -16.24
C MET A 1 9.69 -2.80 -15.76
N LYS A 2 10.04 -1.65 -16.36
CA LYS A 2 11.19 -0.84 -15.88
C LYS A 2 11.05 -0.39 -14.41
N GLY A 3 9.86 0.07 -14.01
CA GLY A 3 9.57 0.48 -12.62
C GLY A 3 9.79 -0.65 -11.61
N HIS A 4 9.24 -1.85 -11.88
CA HIS A 4 9.43 -3.04 -11.04
C HIS A 4 10.91 -3.39 -10.86
N ALA A 5 11.69 -3.40 -11.95
CA ALA A 5 13.12 -3.69 -11.87
C ALA A 5 13.88 -2.65 -11.03
N THR A 6 13.53 -1.37 -11.14
CA THR A 6 14.11 -0.31 -10.31
C THR A 6 13.74 -0.50 -8.84
N PHE A 7 12.46 -0.75 -8.53
CA PHE A 7 11.98 -0.99 -7.17
C PHE A 7 12.72 -2.14 -6.48
N VAL A 8 12.82 -3.29 -7.15
CA VAL A 8 13.52 -4.47 -6.62
C VAL A 8 15.00 -4.17 -6.41
N LYS A 9 15.64 -3.43 -7.33
CA LYS A 9 17.06 -3.10 -7.23
C LYS A 9 17.36 -2.08 -6.13
N SER A 10 16.44 -1.16 -5.84
CA SER A 10 16.62 -0.15 -4.79
C SER A 10 16.34 -0.67 -3.39
N MET A 11 15.54 -1.74 -3.26
CA MET A 11 15.15 -2.29 -1.97
C MET A 11 16.30 -3.10 -1.35
N THR A 12 17.03 -2.49 -0.41
CA THR A 12 18.04 -3.19 0.39
C THR A 12 17.38 -4.08 1.46
N THR A 13 18.12 -5.02 2.04
CA THR A 13 17.63 -5.86 3.14
C THR A 13 17.21 -5.02 4.35
N GLU A 14 17.94 -3.94 4.65
CA GLU A 14 17.65 -3.04 5.76
C GLU A 14 16.33 -2.28 5.52
N MET A 15 16.17 -1.69 4.33
CA MET A 15 14.93 -1.01 3.93
C MET A 15 13.74 -1.96 3.92
N TYR A 16 13.92 -3.20 3.45
CA TYR A 16 12.88 -4.21 3.47
C TYR A 16 12.44 -4.54 4.91
N GLN A 17 13.40 -4.73 5.82
CA GLN A 17 13.10 -5.04 7.22
C GLN A 17 12.40 -3.87 7.93
N GLU A 18 12.83 -2.64 7.63
CA GLU A 18 12.17 -1.42 8.13
C GLU A 18 10.72 -1.33 7.64
N GLN A 19 10.49 -1.50 6.33
CA GLN A 19 9.15 -1.51 5.75
C GLN A 19 8.27 -2.61 6.37
N GLN A 20 8.81 -3.80 6.64
CA GLN A 20 8.12 -4.89 7.34
C GLN A 20 7.71 -4.47 8.76
N ASN A 21 8.65 -3.90 9.53
CA ASN A 21 8.39 -3.48 10.90
C ASN A 21 7.34 -2.36 10.96
N HIS A 22 7.43 -1.37 10.08
CA HIS A 22 6.46 -0.29 10.02
C HIS A 22 5.08 -0.77 9.56
N SER A 23 5.03 -1.72 8.61
CA SER A 23 3.77 -2.32 8.17
C SER A 23 3.07 -3.08 9.30
N LEU A 24 3.85 -3.82 10.10
CA LEU A 24 3.33 -4.51 11.27
C LEU A 24 2.81 -3.52 12.32
N ALA A 25 3.55 -2.44 12.58
CA ALA A 25 3.13 -1.38 13.50
C ALA A 25 1.83 -0.71 13.04
N TYR A 26 1.67 -0.46 11.73
CA TYR A 26 0.42 0.06 11.16
C TYR A 26 -0.75 -0.91 11.42
N ASN A 27 -0.58 -2.20 11.10
CA ASN A 27 -1.62 -3.21 11.34
C ASN A 27 -2.03 -3.32 12.82
N GLN A 28 -1.09 -3.15 13.75
CA GLN A 28 -1.37 -3.13 15.18
C GLN A 28 -2.21 -1.91 15.61
N ARG A 29 -2.03 -0.75 14.98
CA ARG A 29 -2.80 0.47 15.28
C ARG A 29 -4.24 0.37 14.78
N LEU A 30 -4.51 -0.39 13.72
CA LEU A 30 -5.85 -0.55 13.14
C LEU A 30 -6.89 -1.09 14.12
N ALA A 31 -6.49 -1.88 15.13
CA ALA A 31 -7.41 -2.35 16.17
C ALA A 31 -8.11 -1.21 16.94
N SER A 32 -7.54 0.00 16.89
CA SER A 32 -8.09 1.21 17.50
C SER A 32 -8.84 2.12 16.51
N GLN A 33 -8.88 1.77 15.23
CA GLN A 33 -9.51 2.55 14.16
C GLN A 33 -10.80 1.88 13.69
N ASN A 34 -11.90 2.63 13.68
CA ASN A 34 -13.26 2.12 13.38
C ASN A 34 -13.83 2.61 12.04
N ARG A 35 -13.00 3.12 11.12
CA ARG A 35 -13.49 3.65 9.85
C ARG A 35 -12.60 3.26 8.69
N ILE A 36 -13.17 2.47 7.77
CA ILE A 36 -12.63 2.28 6.43
C ILE A 36 -13.23 3.40 5.57
N VAL A 37 -12.40 4.06 4.77
CA VAL A 37 -12.83 5.13 3.88
C VAL A 37 -13.18 4.54 2.51
N ASP A 38 -14.24 5.05 1.88
CA ASP A 38 -14.56 4.70 0.49
C ASP A 38 -13.49 5.29 -0.45
N PRO A 39 -12.74 4.46 -1.18
CA PRO A 39 -11.59 4.90 -1.99
C PRO A 39 -11.98 5.77 -3.19
N PHE A 40 -13.25 5.84 -3.58
CA PHE A 40 -13.69 6.63 -4.74
C PHE A 40 -14.44 7.91 -4.36
N LEU A 41 -14.67 8.13 -3.07
CA LEU A 41 -15.34 9.32 -2.52
C LEU A 41 -14.43 10.18 -1.63
N ALA A 42 -13.19 9.72 -1.39
CA ALA A 42 -12.26 10.34 -0.46
C ALA A 42 -11.62 11.61 -1.03
N GLU A 43 -12.31 12.75 -0.96
CA GLU A 43 -11.66 14.06 -1.04
C GLU A 43 -11.20 14.53 0.35
N GLY A 44 -9.92 14.87 0.50
CA GLY A 44 -9.39 15.55 1.69
C GLY A 44 -9.08 14.68 2.90
N TYR A 45 -8.93 13.36 2.74
CA TYR A 45 -8.50 12.48 3.83
C TYR A 45 -6.97 12.30 3.82
N GLU A 46 -6.27 13.00 4.71
CA GLU A 46 -4.84 12.81 4.90
C GLU A 46 -4.58 11.55 5.74
N VAL A 47 -3.94 10.55 5.12
CA VAL A 47 -3.55 9.32 5.79
C VAL A 47 -2.06 9.33 6.05
N ASN A 48 -1.68 9.06 7.29
CA ASN A 48 -0.29 8.82 7.63
C ASN A 48 -0.05 7.35 8.00
N TYR A 49 0.44 6.58 7.04
CA TYR A 49 0.80 5.19 7.24
C TYR A 49 2.03 5.02 8.15
N GLN A 50 2.93 6.02 8.20
CA GLN A 50 4.23 5.95 8.87
C GLN A 50 5.06 4.74 8.44
N VAL A 51 4.98 4.37 7.16
CA VAL A 51 5.71 3.24 6.57
C VAL A 51 6.94 3.69 5.80
N SER A 52 6.85 4.85 5.15
CA SER A 52 7.89 5.49 4.36
C SER A 52 7.92 6.98 4.70
N ASP A 53 9.10 7.61 4.61
CA ASP A 53 9.26 9.06 4.72
C ASP A 53 8.72 9.80 3.48
N ASP A 54 8.68 9.10 2.34
CA ASP A 54 8.05 9.56 1.11
C ASP A 54 6.64 8.95 1.01
N PRO A 55 5.57 9.76 1.12
CA PRO A 55 4.18 9.28 1.06
C PRO A 55 3.80 8.74 -0.32
N ASP A 56 4.49 9.17 -1.38
CA ASP A 56 4.23 8.76 -2.76
C ASP A 56 5.15 7.60 -3.19
N ALA A 57 5.93 7.04 -2.27
CA ALA A 57 6.80 5.91 -2.56
C ALA A 57 5.98 4.67 -2.94
N VAL A 58 6.48 3.93 -3.94
CA VAL A 58 5.93 2.62 -4.29
C VAL A 58 6.14 1.66 -3.13
N TYR A 59 5.05 1.16 -2.54
CA TYR A 59 5.09 0.19 -1.44
C TYR A 59 5.39 -1.23 -1.94
N GLY A 60 4.85 -1.57 -3.10
CA GLY A 60 5.03 -2.88 -3.73
C GLY A 60 4.52 -2.91 -5.16
N TYR A 61 4.58 -4.10 -5.76
CA TYR A 61 3.98 -4.36 -7.07
C TYR A 61 2.97 -5.49 -6.94
N LEU A 62 1.83 -5.35 -7.62
CA LEU A 62 0.82 -6.39 -7.72
C LEU A 62 0.78 -6.92 -9.15
N SER A 63 0.78 -8.24 -9.29
CA SER A 63 0.66 -8.90 -10.59
C SER A 63 -0.48 -9.92 -10.63
N ILE A 64 -1.28 -9.86 -11.70
CA ILE A 64 -2.32 -10.84 -12.01
C ILE A 64 -2.03 -11.39 -13.42
N PRO A 65 -1.29 -12.50 -13.55
CA PRO A 65 -0.78 -12.96 -14.84
C PRO A 65 -1.87 -13.25 -15.89
N SER A 66 -3.01 -13.81 -15.47
CA SER A 66 -4.11 -14.14 -16.39
C SER A 66 -4.82 -12.90 -16.97
N LEU A 67 -4.62 -11.73 -16.37
CA LEU A 67 -5.12 -10.44 -16.86
C LEU A 67 -3.98 -9.57 -17.42
N GLU A 68 -2.75 -10.08 -17.44
CA GLU A 68 -1.56 -9.34 -17.86
C GLU A 68 -1.31 -8.04 -17.06
N ILE A 69 -1.79 -7.99 -15.81
CA ILE A 69 -1.63 -6.83 -14.92
C ILE A 69 -0.30 -6.92 -14.17
N MET A 70 0.44 -5.81 -14.16
CA MET A 70 1.64 -5.61 -13.33
C MET A 70 1.78 -4.13 -12.98
N GLU A 71 1.22 -3.73 -11.84
CA GLU A 71 1.09 -2.31 -11.47
C GLU A 71 1.74 -2.02 -10.10
N PRO A 72 2.28 -0.81 -9.89
CA PRO A 72 2.73 -0.36 -8.58
C PRO A 72 1.55 -0.20 -7.64
N VAL A 73 1.80 -0.45 -6.35
CA VAL A 73 0.86 -0.23 -5.25
C VAL A 73 1.40 0.89 -4.39
N TYR A 74 0.59 1.93 -4.20
CA TYR A 74 0.83 3.06 -3.32
C TYR A 74 0.02 2.94 -2.02
N LEU A 75 0.33 3.74 -1.01
CA LEU A 75 -0.38 3.75 0.26
C LEU A 75 -1.35 4.93 0.34
N GLY A 76 -2.65 4.63 0.36
CA GLY A 76 -3.71 5.64 0.37
C GLY A 76 -4.43 5.73 -0.97
N ALA A 77 -5.67 5.26 -1.01
CA ALA A 77 -6.51 5.31 -2.19
C ALA A 77 -7.15 6.69 -2.39
N ASP A 78 -6.32 7.69 -2.70
CA ASP A 78 -6.74 9.01 -3.16
C ASP A 78 -6.67 9.11 -4.69
N TYR A 79 -7.17 10.23 -5.23
CA TYR A 79 -7.17 10.47 -6.66
C TYR A 79 -5.75 10.52 -7.28
N HIS A 80 -4.74 10.94 -6.51
CA HIS A 80 -3.37 11.02 -7.00
C HIS A 80 -2.79 9.63 -7.20
N HIS A 81 -2.86 8.78 -6.19
CA HIS A 81 -2.34 7.41 -6.22
C HIS A 81 -3.12 6.52 -7.19
N LEU A 82 -4.46 6.61 -7.23
CA LEU A 82 -5.29 5.87 -8.19
C LEU A 82 -5.06 6.31 -9.64
N GLY A 83 -4.57 7.54 -9.86
CA GLY A 83 -4.14 8.02 -11.18
C GLY A 83 -2.77 7.50 -11.63
N MET A 84 -1.94 7.01 -10.69
CA MET A 84 -0.59 6.49 -10.98
C MET A 84 -0.54 4.96 -11.03
N GLY A 85 -1.47 4.26 -10.39
CA GLY A 85 -1.51 2.81 -10.35
C GLY A 85 -2.57 2.29 -9.39
N LEU A 86 -2.22 1.25 -8.62
CA LEU A 86 -3.09 0.70 -7.59
C LEU A 86 -2.79 1.36 -6.25
N ALA A 87 -3.76 1.37 -5.34
CA ALA A 87 -3.60 2.00 -4.03
C ALA A 87 -4.22 1.15 -2.92
N HIS A 88 -3.52 1.03 -1.80
CA HIS A 88 -4.05 0.39 -0.60
C HIS A 88 -5.13 1.27 0.05
N VAL A 89 -6.23 0.64 0.49
CA VAL A 89 -7.34 1.32 1.17
C VAL A 89 -7.03 1.43 2.66
N ASP A 90 -6.92 2.67 3.14
CA ASP A 90 -6.67 2.96 4.56
C ASP A 90 -7.79 2.42 5.47
N GLY A 91 -7.40 2.01 6.68
CA GLY A 91 -8.29 1.33 7.63
C GLY A 91 -8.41 -0.17 7.37
N THR A 92 -7.75 -0.70 6.34
CA THR A 92 -7.58 -2.14 6.11
C THR A 92 -6.13 -2.54 6.39
N PRO A 93 -5.84 -3.77 6.85
CA PRO A 93 -4.46 -4.17 7.14
C PRO A 93 -3.62 -4.22 5.87
N LEU A 94 -2.37 -3.78 5.97
CA LEU A 94 -1.35 -4.00 4.94
C LEU A 94 -1.12 -5.51 4.71
N PRO A 95 -0.73 -5.91 3.49
CA PRO A 95 -0.69 -7.30 3.05
C PRO A 95 0.52 -8.05 3.62
N LEU A 96 0.50 -8.27 4.93
CA LEU A 96 1.43 -9.13 5.67
C LEU A 96 0.84 -10.52 5.89
N ASP A 97 1.65 -11.43 6.41
CA ASP A 97 1.21 -12.74 6.85
C ASP A 97 0.33 -12.68 8.12
N GLY A 98 -0.31 -13.81 8.44
CA GLY A 98 -1.13 -13.97 9.64
C GLY A 98 -2.61 -14.20 9.39
N THR A 99 -3.31 -14.62 10.44
CA THR A 99 -4.74 -14.93 10.39
C THR A 99 -5.59 -13.68 10.55
N GLY A 100 -6.73 -13.61 9.84
CA GLY A 100 -7.67 -12.49 9.96
C GLY A 100 -7.24 -11.22 9.22
N ILE A 101 -6.20 -11.29 8.39
CA ILE A 101 -5.75 -10.19 7.54
C ILE A 101 -6.60 -10.18 6.26
N ARG A 102 -7.31 -9.07 6.04
CA ARG A 102 -8.02 -8.77 4.80
C ARG A 102 -7.56 -7.41 4.26
N SER A 103 -6.42 -7.41 3.57
CA SER A 103 -5.92 -6.23 2.88
C SER A 103 -6.77 -5.90 1.66
N VAL A 104 -7.03 -4.62 1.42
CA VAL A 104 -7.85 -4.15 0.29
C VAL A 104 -7.04 -3.20 -0.56
N ILE A 105 -6.98 -3.49 -1.86
CA ILE A 105 -6.32 -2.67 -2.88
C ILE A 105 -7.40 -2.17 -3.84
N ALA A 106 -7.44 -0.85 -4.07
CA ALA A 106 -8.28 -0.18 -5.04
C ALA A 106 -7.48 0.15 -6.31
N GLY A 107 -8.19 0.26 -7.43
CA GLY A 107 -7.68 0.64 -8.74
C GLY A 107 -8.85 1.03 -9.64
N HIS A 108 -8.59 1.85 -10.65
CA HIS A 108 -9.57 2.23 -11.68
C HIS A 108 -9.81 1.11 -12.71
#